data_AF-A0A1X1QQM8-F1
#
_entry.id   AF-A0A1X1QQM8-F1
#
_cell.length_a   1.000
_cell.length_b   1.000
_cell.length_c   1.000
_cell.angle_alpha   90.00
_cell.angle_beta   90.00
_cell.angle_gamma   90.00
#
_symmetry.space_group_name_H-M   'P 1'
#
loop_
_entity.id
_entity.type
_entity.pdbx_description
1 polymer ?
#
loop_
_entity_poly.entity_id
_entity_poly.type
_entity_poly.pdbx_seq_one_letter_code
_entity_poly.pdbx_strand_id
1 'polypeptide(L)'
;MRKIKEVLRLRFAAKRAIKIINRLNKLAKHHAVKQRRTYVKEVKNCRLAIRHFRHVKRRAKAKKALTRLRTIANKLMRELQRKLPIHLLFETDQKDFLFYQRVLAQQPKGKGKIYSLHEPNVYVIAKGRGHKQYEYGNKVFIVSTKDNNIRGCLDN
;
A
#
# COMPACT_ATOMS: atom_id res chain seq x y z
N MET A 1 0.28 23.83 8.73
CA MET A 1 0.22 22.82 7.64
C MET A 1 0.86 21.44 7.93
N ARG A 2 1.92 21.31 8.77
CA ARG A 2 2.65 20.03 8.98
C ARG A 2 1.81 18.86 9.56
N LYS A 3 0.93 19.14 10.52
CA LYS A 3 0.12 18.10 11.20
C LYS A 3 -0.95 17.46 10.29
N ILE A 4 -1.43 18.14 9.24
CA ILE A 4 -2.54 17.65 8.38
C ILE A 4 -2.05 16.65 7.33
N LYS A 5 -0.89 16.90 6.70
CA LYS A 5 -0.30 15.99 5.68
C LYS A 5 0.13 14.63 6.28
N GLU A 6 0.54 14.60 7.55
CA GLU A 6 0.90 13.36 8.25
C GLU A 6 -0.34 12.51 8.59
N VAL A 7 -1.47 13.19 8.86
CA VAL A 7 -2.72 12.59 9.32
C VAL A 7 -3.42 11.84 8.18
N LEU A 8 -3.62 12.46 7.01
CA LEU A 8 -4.26 11.78 5.86
C LEU A 8 -3.49 10.54 5.39
N ARG A 9 -2.15 10.54 5.51
CA ARG A 9 -1.29 9.40 5.13
C ARG A 9 -1.51 8.15 5.98
N LEU A 10 -1.94 8.30 7.24
CA LEU A 10 -2.15 7.18 8.15
C LEU A 10 -3.27 6.26 7.63
N ARG A 11 -4.38 6.85 7.14
CA ARG A 11 -5.50 6.09 6.58
C ARG A 11 -5.11 5.32 5.32
N PHE A 12 -4.36 5.94 4.40
CA PHE A 12 -3.91 5.28 3.17
C PHE A 12 -2.90 4.17 3.45
N ALA A 13 -1.94 4.39 4.35
CA ALA A 13 -0.99 3.36 4.77
C ALA A 13 -1.70 2.16 5.40
N ALA A 14 -2.69 2.41 6.26
CA ALA A 14 -3.50 1.35 6.85
C ALA A 14 -4.30 0.57 5.80
N LYS A 15 -4.95 1.27 4.85
CA LYS A 15 -5.71 0.64 3.77
C LYS A 15 -4.83 -0.30 2.93
N ARG A 16 -3.62 0.14 2.57
CA ARG A 16 -2.64 -0.68 1.84
C ARG A 16 -2.20 -1.90 2.66
N ALA A 17 -1.82 -1.71 3.93
CA ALA A 17 -1.42 -2.81 4.80
C ALA A 17 -2.51 -3.88 4.97
N ILE A 18 -3.76 -3.47 5.20
CA ILE A 18 -4.91 -4.39 5.30
C ILE A 18 -5.11 -5.16 3.99
N LYS A 19 -4.99 -4.48 2.85
CA LYS A 19 -5.14 -5.10 1.54
C LYS A 19 -4.03 -6.12 1.25
N ILE A 20 -2.78 -5.82 1.64
CA ILE A 20 -1.66 -6.78 1.58
C ILE A 20 -1.97 -8.00 2.45
N ILE A 21 -2.37 -7.81 3.71
CA ILE A 21 -2.74 -8.93 4.60
C ILE A 21 -3.82 -9.81 3.98
N ASN A 22 -4.84 -9.22 3.36
CA ASN A 22 -5.90 -9.98 2.70
C ASN A 22 -5.39 -10.77 1.49
N ARG A 23 -4.49 -10.20 0.68
CA ARG A 23 -3.86 -10.92 -0.44
C ARG A 23 -2.99 -12.08 0.06
N LEU A 24 -2.19 -11.87 1.10
CA LEU A 24 -1.38 -12.93 1.72
C LEU A 24 -2.27 -14.07 2.27
N ASN A 25 -3.41 -13.76 2.87
CA ASN A 25 -4.34 -14.78 3.33
C ASN A 25 -5.00 -15.55 2.18
N LYS A 26 -5.25 -14.91 1.03
CA LYS A 26 -5.73 -15.59 -0.17
C LYS A 26 -4.66 -16.52 -0.74
N LEU A 27 -3.41 -16.05 -0.81
CA LEU A 27 -2.26 -16.84 -1.24
C LEU A 27 -2.09 -18.07 -0.34
N ALA A 28 -2.13 -17.88 0.99
CA ALA A 28 -2.04 -18.97 1.95
C ALA A 28 -3.09 -20.07 1.70
N LYS A 29 -4.33 -19.67 1.37
CA LYS A 29 -5.41 -20.61 1.05
C LYS A 29 -5.18 -21.32 -0.28
N HIS A 30 -4.73 -20.59 -1.30
CA HIS A 30 -4.46 -21.14 -2.63
C HIS A 30 -3.41 -22.25 -2.58
N HIS A 31 -2.33 -22.04 -1.81
CA HIS A 31 -1.27 -23.03 -1.63
C HIS A 31 -1.51 -24.00 -0.45
N ALA A 32 -2.74 -24.06 0.08
CA ALA A 32 -3.12 -24.92 1.22
C ALA A 32 -2.19 -24.81 2.45
N VAL A 33 -1.60 -23.64 2.67
CA VAL A 33 -0.65 -23.40 3.77
C VAL A 33 -1.41 -23.12 5.07
N LYS A 34 -1.27 -24.03 6.04
CA LYS A 34 -1.83 -23.86 7.39
C LYS A 34 -1.11 -22.73 8.12
N GLN A 35 -1.75 -21.58 8.30
CA GLN A 35 -1.20 -20.45 9.05
C GLN A 35 -1.20 -20.74 10.57
N ARG A 36 -0.15 -20.34 11.28
CA ARG A 36 -0.04 -20.54 12.75
C ARG A 36 -1.12 -19.77 13.52
N ARG A 37 -1.54 -18.60 13.01
CA ARG A 37 -2.56 -17.77 13.66
C ARG A 37 -3.31 -16.94 12.63
N THR A 38 -4.62 -16.86 12.78
CA THR A 38 -5.47 -15.96 11.98
C THR A 38 -5.57 -14.60 12.69
N TYR A 39 -5.10 -13.54 12.04
CA TYR A 39 -5.12 -12.17 12.59
C TYR A 39 -6.42 -11.39 12.28
N VAL A 40 -7.49 -12.08 11.85
CA VAL A 40 -8.71 -11.45 11.29
C VAL A 40 -9.36 -10.48 12.28
N LYS A 41 -9.59 -10.92 13.53
CA LYS A 41 -10.18 -10.08 14.60
C LYS A 41 -9.28 -8.88 14.92
N GLU A 42 -7.97 -9.10 14.99
CA GLU A 42 -7.00 -8.06 15.31
C GLU A 42 -6.90 -6.98 14.22
N VAL A 43 -6.92 -7.40 12.95
CA VAL A 43 -6.95 -6.48 11.80
C VAL A 43 -8.21 -5.64 11.80
N LYS A 44 -9.38 -6.23 12.13
CA LYS A 44 -10.65 -5.50 12.27
C LYS A 44 -10.55 -4.44 13.37
N ASN A 45 -10.02 -4.79 14.53
CA ASN A 45 -9.83 -3.86 15.65
C ASN A 45 -8.85 -2.72 15.31
N CYS A 46 -7.74 -3.04 14.62
CA CYS A 46 -6.80 -2.02 14.15
C CYS A 46 -7.45 -1.05 13.17
N ARG A 47 -8.28 -1.56 12.23
CA ARG A 47 -9.03 -0.71 11.29
C ARG A 47 -9.97 0.25 12.00
N LEU A 48 -10.69 -0.21 13.04
CA LEU A 48 -11.57 0.64 13.84
C LEU A 48 -10.79 1.71 14.62
N ALA A 49 -9.68 1.33 15.25
CA ALA A 49 -8.82 2.26 15.97
C ALA A 49 -8.25 3.39 15.09
N ILE A 50 -8.07 3.13 13.79
CA ILE A 50 -7.56 4.11 12.82
C ILE A 50 -8.64 5.12 12.39
N ARG A 51 -9.95 4.84 12.51
CA ARG A 51 -11.03 5.73 12.03
C ARG A 51 -10.93 7.15 12.59
N HIS A 52 -10.57 7.29 13.87
CA HIS A 52 -10.53 8.58 14.58
C HIS A 52 -9.13 9.23 14.58
N PHE A 53 -8.29 8.92 13.58
CA PHE A 53 -6.91 9.43 13.46
C PHE A 53 -6.76 10.97 13.43
N ARG A 54 -7.83 11.69 13.05
CA ARG A 54 -7.86 13.17 13.06
C ARG A 54 -7.83 13.73 14.48
N HIS A 55 -8.47 13.04 15.43
CA HIS A 55 -8.58 13.48 16.82
C HIS A 55 -7.24 13.38 17.55
N VAL A 56 -6.83 14.47 18.21
CA VAL A 56 -5.48 14.60 18.82
C VAL A 56 -5.21 13.49 19.83
N LYS A 57 -6.13 13.27 20.79
CA LYS A 57 -5.99 12.22 21.83
C LYS A 57 -5.99 10.78 21.26
N ARG A 58 -6.62 10.55 20.10
CA ARG A 58 -6.73 9.20 19.48
C ARG A 58 -5.63 8.93 18.45
N ARG A 59 -4.85 9.95 18.06
CA ARG A 59 -3.79 9.85 17.04
C ARG A 59 -2.71 8.85 17.43
N ALA A 60 -2.27 8.84 18.68
CA ALA A 60 -1.27 7.88 19.16
C ALA A 60 -1.76 6.43 19.01
N LYS A 61 -3.04 6.17 19.35
CA LYS A 61 -3.68 4.86 19.19
C LYS A 61 -3.73 4.44 17.71
N ALA A 62 -4.09 5.36 16.81
CA ALA A 62 -4.10 5.09 15.37
C ALA A 62 -2.69 4.78 14.82
N LYS A 63 -1.64 5.50 15.27
CA LYS A 63 -0.26 5.22 14.90
C LYS A 63 0.19 3.82 15.37
N LYS A 64 -0.10 3.47 16.63
CA LYS A 64 0.18 2.12 17.18
C LYS A 64 -0.53 1.03 16.38
N ALA A 65 -1.80 1.22 16.04
CA ALA A 65 -2.56 0.29 15.20
C ALA A 65 -1.95 0.11 13.81
N LEU A 66 -1.47 1.19 13.18
CA LEU A 66 -0.77 1.08 11.89
C LEU A 66 0.54 0.30 12.00
N THR A 67 1.35 0.55 13.03
CA THR A 67 2.56 -0.23 13.29
C THR A 67 2.23 -1.70 13.48
N ARG A 68 1.16 -2.01 14.22
CA ARG A 68 0.70 -3.38 14.43
C ARG A 68 0.28 -4.07 13.13
N LEU A 69 -0.45 -3.38 12.26
CA LEU A 69 -0.80 -3.90 10.93
C LEU A 69 0.44 -4.22 10.09
N ARG A 70 1.47 -3.37 10.12
CA ARG A 70 2.75 -3.63 9.43
C ARG A 70 3.45 -4.87 10.00
N THR A 71 3.47 -5.02 11.32
CA THR A 71 4.04 -6.21 11.96
C THR A 71 3.31 -7.48 11.55
N ILE A 72 1.97 -7.46 11.52
CA ILE A 72 1.16 -8.60 11.09
C ILE A 72 1.46 -8.96 9.63
N ALA A 73 1.48 -7.95 8.74
CA ALA A 73 1.80 -8.16 7.32
C ALA A 73 3.18 -8.80 7.13
N ASN A 74 4.22 -8.25 7.76
CA ASN A 74 5.58 -8.79 7.70
C ASN A 74 5.67 -10.21 8.28
N LYS A 75 4.94 -10.49 9.36
CA LYS A 75 4.93 -11.82 9.97
C LYS A 75 4.30 -12.85 9.04
N LEU A 76 3.17 -12.51 8.40
CA LEU A 76 2.52 -13.36 7.41
C LEU A 76 3.41 -13.57 6.17
N MET A 77 4.08 -12.52 5.69
CA MET A 77 5.04 -12.66 4.58
C MET A 77 6.16 -13.63 4.92
N ARG A 78 6.80 -13.47 6.08
CA ARG A 78 7.89 -14.36 6.51
C ARG A 78 7.43 -15.79 6.77
N GLU A 79 6.20 -15.98 7.21
CA GLU A 79 5.63 -17.31 7.41
C GLU A 79 5.38 -18.01 6.07
N LEU A 80 4.82 -17.30 5.09
CA LEU A 80 4.62 -17.82 3.74
C LEU A 80 5.96 -18.12 3.05
N GLN A 81 6.93 -17.21 3.12
CA GLN A 81 8.28 -17.41 2.57
C GLN A 81 9.00 -18.64 3.13
N ARG A 82 8.69 -19.06 4.36
CA ARG A 82 9.27 -20.27 4.96
C ARG A 82 8.53 -21.55 4.60
N LYS A 83 7.23 -21.47 4.33
CA LYS A 83 6.36 -22.63 4.09
C LYS A 83 6.19 -22.96 2.62
N LEU A 84 6.32 -21.97 1.74
CA LEU A 84 6.32 -22.21 0.30
C LEU A 84 7.72 -22.61 -0.16
N PRO A 85 7.82 -23.60 -1.07
CA PRO A 85 9.10 -23.98 -1.64
C PRO A 85 9.63 -22.88 -2.57
N ILE A 86 10.96 -22.76 -2.65
CA ILE A 86 11.67 -21.64 -3.29
C ILE A 86 11.31 -21.48 -4.77
N HIS A 87 11.06 -22.59 -5.47
CA HIS A 87 10.71 -22.59 -6.91
C HIS A 87 9.37 -21.89 -7.18
N LEU A 88 8.33 -22.17 -6.39
CA LEU A 88 7.01 -21.55 -6.52
C LEU A 88 7.06 -20.04 -6.23
N LEU A 89 7.91 -19.65 -5.28
CA LEU A 89 8.10 -18.26 -4.90
C LEU A 89 8.79 -17.44 -6.00
N PHE A 90 9.67 -18.05 -6.79
CA PHE A 90 10.49 -17.37 -7.79
C PHE A 90 9.72 -17.08 -9.10
N GLU A 91 8.84 -17.98 -9.52
CA GLU A 91 8.19 -17.88 -10.83
C GLU A 91 7.03 -16.88 -10.88
N THR A 92 6.16 -16.88 -9.86
CA THR A 92 4.89 -16.13 -9.91
C THR A 92 4.81 -15.02 -8.86
N ASP A 93 5.22 -15.32 -7.63
CA ASP A 93 4.93 -14.44 -6.49
C ASP A 93 6.08 -13.49 -6.11
N GLN A 94 7.30 -13.70 -6.61
CA GLN A 94 8.49 -12.93 -6.20
C GLN A 94 8.32 -11.42 -6.39
N LYS A 95 7.77 -11.03 -7.55
CA LYS A 95 7.51 -9.62 -7.90
C LYS A 95 6.51 -9.00 -6.91
N ASP A 96 5.49 -9.76 -6.55
CA ASP A 96 4.45 -9.36 -5.61
C ASP A 96 4.99 -9.22 -4.18
N PHE A 97 5.81 -10.17 -3.71
CA PHE A 97 6.47 -10.10 -2.41
C PHE A 97 7.40 -8.89 -2.31
N LEU A 98 8.24 -8.66 -3.33
CA LEU A 98 9.13 -7.52 -3.39
C LEU A 98 8.34 -6.20 -3.40
N PHE A 99 7.23 -6.17 -4.15
CA PHE A 99 6.32 -5.04 -4.20
C PHE A 99 5.68 -4.77 -2.82
N TYR A 100 5.17 -5.79 -2.14
CA TYR A 100 4.58 -5.66 -0.80
C TYR A 100 5.61 -5.17 0.22
N GLN A 101 6.84 -5.69 0.17
CA GLN A 101 7.94 -5.24 1.03
C GLN A 101 8.25 -3.76 0.80
N ARG A 102 8.35 -3.33 -0.47
CA ARG A 102 8.54 -1.92 -0.84
C ARG A 102 7.39 -1.05 -0.34
N VAL A 103 6.14 -1.50 -0.43
CA VAL A 103 4.97 -0.75 0.06
C VAL A 103 4.98 -0.62 1.59
N LEU A 104 5.32 -1.68 2.31
CA LEU A 104 5.36 -1.69 3.78
C LEU A 104 6.52 -0.84 4.34
N ALA A 105 7.67 -0.84 3.65
CA ALA A 105 8.87 -0.09 4.03
C ALA A 105 8.81 1.42 3.73
N GLN A 106 7.77 1.90 3.03
CA GLN A 106 7.66 3.32 2.68
C GLN A 106 7.70 4.24 3.90
N GLN A 107 8.66 5.17 3.85
CA GLN A 107 8.83 6.21 4.85
C GLN A 107 8.01 7.46 4.52
N PRO A 108 7.54 8.23 5.54
CA PRO A 108 6.73 9.43 5.33
C PRO A 108 7.40 10.50 4.45
N LYS A 109 8.73 10.60 4.47
CA LYS A 109 9.51 11.60 3.72
C LYS A 109 10.17 11.05 2.45
N GLY A 110 10.01 9.76 2.14
CA GLY A 110 10.63 9.16 0.94
C GLY A 110 10.04 9.64 -0.38
N LYS A 111 10.84 9.56 -1.45
CA LYS A 111 10.41 9.71 -2.84
C LYS A 111 9.80 8.39 -3.36
N GLY A 112 9.11 8.39 -4.50
CA GLY A 112 8.57 7.17 -5.13
C GLY A 112 7.48 6.46 -4.31
N LYS A 113 6.49 7.22 -3.81
CA LYS A 113 5.40 6.66 -3.01
C LYS A 113 4.37 5.96 -3.88
N ILE A 114 4.12 4.70 -3.58
CA ILE A 114 3.10 3.90 -4.27
C ILE A 114 1.74 4.19 -3.66
N TYR A 115 0.86 4.92 -4.34
CA TYR A 115 -0.46 5.29 -3.78
C TYR A 115 -1.50 4.18 -3.92
N SER A 116 -1.36 3.34 -4.95
CA SER A 116 -2.28 2.25 -5.28
C SER A 116 -1.54 0.91 -5.40
N LEU A 117 -2.19 -0.18 -4.94
CA LEU A 117 -1.65 -1.56 -5.07
C LEU A 117 -1.98 -2.23 -6.41
N HIS A 118 -2.74 -1.56 -7.27
CA HIS A 118 -3.11 -2.05 -8.61
C HIS A 118 -2.36 -1.31 -9.70
N GLU A 119 -2.17 0.00 -9.53
CA GLU A 119 -1.43 0.84 -10.47
C GLU A 119 -0.29 1.52 -9.70
N PRO A 120 0.91 0.92 -9.69
CA PRO A 120 2.04 1.46 -8.95
C PRO A 120 2.59 2.76 -9.55
N ASN A 121 2.34 3.02 -10.83
CA ASN A 121 2.85 4.17 -11.58
C ASN A 121 2.00 5.44 -11.41
N VAL A 122 0.83 5.34 -10.77
CA VAL A 122 -0.06 6.48 -10.54
C VAL A 122 0.54 7.44 -9.53
N TYR A 123 0.66 8.70 -9.95
CA TYR A 123 1.02 9.79 -9.06
C TYR A 123 -0.22 10.43 -8.42
N VAL A 124 0.01 11.23 -7.38
CA VAL A 124 -1.02 12.01 -6.71
C VAL A 124 -0.72 13.50 -6.82
N ILE A 125 -1.63 14.25 -7.43
CA ILE A 125 -1.60 15.71 -7.49
C ILE A 125 -2.56 16.28 -6.46
N ALA A 126 -2.09 17.22 -5.63
CA ALA A 126 -2.96 17.93 -4.72
C ALA A 126 -3.79 18.98 -5.47
N LYS A 127 -5.11 18.82 -5.50
CA LYS A 127 -6.05 19.88 -5.91
C LYS A 127 -6.36 20.68 -4.64
N GLY A 128 -6.16 21.99 -4.62
CA GLY A 128 -6.40 22.84 -3.45
C GLY A 128 -7.85 22.92 -2.94
N ARG A 129 -8.72 21.96 -3.28
CA ARG A 129 -10.16 21.95 -2.95
C ARG A 129 -10.43 21.13 -1.70
N GLY A 130 -11.29 21.66 -0.81
CA GLY A 130 -11.63 21.02 0.47
C GLY A 130 -12.34 19.67 0.34
N HIS A 131 -13.25 19.53 -0.63
CA HIS A 131 -14.05 18.32 -0.85
C HIS A 131 -13.30 17.23 -1.66
N LYS A 132 -12.32 17.61 -2.48
CA LYS A 132 -11.47 16.69 -3.26
C LYS A 132 -10.04 17.21 -3.27
N GLN A 133 -9.27 16.79 -2.27
CA GLN A 133 -7.91 17.29 -2.03
C GLN A 133 -6.87 16.73 -3.00
N TYR A 134 -7.17 15.63 -3.69
CA TYR A 134 -6.22 14.88 -4.49
C TYR A 134 -6.86 14.29 -5.74
N GLU A 135 -6.09 14.28 -6.82
CA GLU A 135 -6.37 13.53 -8.04
C GLU A 135 -5.25 12.54 -8.31
N TYR A 136 -5.65 11.41 -8.92
CA TYR A 136 -4.79 10.31 -9.29
C TYR A 136 -4.64 10.35 -10.82
N GLY A 137 -3.42 10.29 -11.32
CA GLY A 137 -3.16 10.29 -12.78
C GLY A 137 -1.80 9.68 -13.10
N ASN A 138 -1.61 9.31 -14.37
CA ASN A 138 -0.31 8.90 -14.93
C ASN A 138 0.35 10.08 -15.64
N LYS A 139 1.69 10.11 -15.62
CA LYS A 139 2.45 11.14 -16.33
C LYS A 139 2.61 10.72 -17.76
N VAL A 140 1.84 11.32 -18.63
CA VAL A 140 2.02 11.23 -20.07
C VAL A 140 2.81 12.43 -20.55
N PHE A 141 3.86 12.17 -21.33
CA PHE A 141 4.51 13.18 -22.15
C PHE A 141 3.90 13.10 -23.55
N ILE A 142 3.56 14.25 -24.12
CA ILE A 142 3.02 14.35 -25.48
C ILE A 142 4.05 15.16 -26.26
N VAL A 143 4.68 14.54 -27.25
CA VAL A 143 5.58 15.22 -28.19
C VAL A 143 4.82 15.44 -29.48
N SER A 144 4.67 16.71 -29.88
CA SER A 144 4.08 17.10 -31.16
C SER A 144 5.19 17.55 -32.10
N THR A 145 5.25 16.96 -33.30
CA THR A 145 6.09 17.46 -34.40
C THR A 145 5.33 18.51 -35.21
N LYS A 146 6.07 19.42 -35.87
CA LYS A 146 5.54 20.60 -36.61
C LYS A 146 4.45 20.24 -37.64
N ASP A 147 4.43 19.00 -38.14
CA ASP A 147 3.50 18.52 -39.18
C ASP A 147 2.26 17.80 -38.62
N ASN A 148 1.72 18.23 -37.48
CA ASN A 148 0.47 17.71 -36.86
C ASN A 148 0.41 16.21 -36.51
N ASN A 149 1.50 15.45 -36.66
CA ASN A 149 1.54 14.07 -36.20
C ASN A 149 1.84 13.99 -34.69
N ILE A 150 0.80 13.72 -33.89
CA ILE A 150 0.93 13.36 -32.48
C ILE A 150 1.50 11.94 -32.42
N ARG A 151 2.79 11.80 -32.10
CA ARG A 151 3.39 10.50 -31.78
C ARG A 151 3.28 10.29 -30.26
N GLY A 152 2.39 9.39 -29.85
CA GLY A 152 2.25 9.01 -28.45
C GLY A 152 3.56 8.48 -27.88
N CYS A 153 3.92 8.91 -26.66
CA CYS A 153 5.14 8.46 -26.00
C CYS A 153 4.88 7.17 -25.20
N LEU A 154 5.85 6.25 -25.23
CA LEU A 154 5.90 5.06 -24.38
C LEU A 154 6.09 5.47 -22.91
N ASP A 155 5.28 4.87 -22.04
CA ASP A 155 5.40 4.99 -20.59
C ASP A 155 6.69 4.29 -20.11
N ASN A 156 7.56 5.02 -19.39
CA ASN A 156 8.74 4.46 -18.68
C ASN A 156 8.35 3.46 -17.58
#